data_AF-A0A066V8Z5-F1
#
_entry.id   AF-A0A066V8Z5-F1
#
_cell.length_a   1.000
_cell.length_b   1.000
_cell.length_c   1.000
_cell.angle_alpha   90.00
_cell.angle_beta   90.00
_cell.angle_gamma   90.00
#
_symmetry.space_group_name_H-M   'P 1'
#
loop_
_entity.id
_entity.type
_entity.pdbx_description
1 polymer ?
#
loop_
_entity_poly.entity_id
_entity_poly.type
_entity_poly.pdbx_seq_one_letter_code
_entity_poly.pdbx_strand_id
1 'polypeptide(L)'
;VLKDGPDLALFAHPAMLTRLATWLTDALRDSIDASAETLSLPQAGDAPLSMPFVVAALDASAHTYLVVGVSGATDFGDVRRNRFGLAFQEAAQKSGARTEHDRFETTVVEVAAPHLSNFIEALHVRA
;
A
#
# COMPACT_ATOMS: atom_id res chain seq x y z
N VAL A 1 -1.96 1.39 8.45
CA VAL A 1 -0.64 1.35 9.13
C VAL A 1 -0.78 0.47 10.36
N LEU A 2 -0.03 -0.63 10.44
CA LEU A 2 0.01 -1.55 11.57
C LEU A 2 1.12 -1.10 12.53
N LYS A 3 0.75 -0.77 13.77
CA LYS A 3 1.65 -0.22 14.79
C LYS A 3 1.85 -1.13 16.01
N ASP A 4 0.90 -2.04 16.26
CA ASP A 4 0.88 -2.93 17.41
C ASP A 4 0.07 -4.20 17.08
N GLY A 5 0.29 -5.28 17.83
CA GLY A 5 -0.39 -6.56 17.70
C GLY A 5 0.51 -7.77 18.00
N PRO A 6 -0.07 -8.92 18.40
CA PRO A 6 0.69 -10.10 18.82
C PRO A 6 1.60 -10.66 17.71
N ASP A 7 1.19 -10.52 16.45
CA ASP A 7 1.89 -11.07 15.28
C ASP A 7 2.55 -9.98 14.40
N LEU A 8 2.75 -8.77 14.93
CA LEU A 8 3.29 -7.64 14.16
C LEU A 8 4.63 -7.96 13.49
N ALA A 9 5.48 -8.73 14.16
CA ALA A 9 6.79 -9.14 13.64
C ALA A 9 6.70 -9.98 12.36
N LEU A 10 5.61 -10.73 12.14
CA LEU A 10 5.41 -11.48 10.89
C LEU A 10 5.26 -10.54 9.69
N PHE A 11 4.69 -9.35 9.91
CA PHE A 11 4.45 -8.35 8.89
C PHE A 11 5.65 -7.43 8.62
N ALA A 12 6.75 -7.59 9.35
CA ALA A 12 8.05 -7.03 8.98
C ALA A 12 8.68 -7.78 7.78
N HIS A 13 8.14 -8.94 7.39
CA HIS A 13 8.56 -9.67 6.20
C HIS A 13 7.74 -9.25 4.95
N PRO A 14 8.39 -8.89 3.83
CA PRO A 14 7.73 -8.44 2.59
C PRO A 14 6.66 -9.37 2.06
N ALA A 15 6.96 -10.66 1.94
CA ALA A 15 6.00 -11.60 1.35
C ALA A 15 4.71 -11.69 2.19
N MET A 16 4.82 -11.58 3.50
CA MET A 16 3.67 -11.63 4.40
C MET A 16 2.84 -10.35 4.32
N LEU A 17 3.51 -9.20 4.32
CA LEU A 17 2.84 -7.91 4.22
C LEU A 17 2.18 -7.71 2.86
N THR A 18 2.85 -8.09 1.77
CA THR A 18 2.27 -8.06 0.41
C THR A 18 1.06 -8.96 0.32
N ARG A 19 1.12 -10.20 0.84
CA ARG A 19 -0.03 -11.11 0.85
C ARG A 19 -1.21 -10.54 1.62
N LEU A 20 -0.97 -9.95 2.79
CA LEU A 20 -2.01 -9.27 3.55
C LEU A 20 -2.59 -8.09 2.77
N ALA A 21 -1.73 -7.27 2.16
CA ALA A 21 -2.15 -6.09 1.41
C ALA A 21 -3.03 -6.47 0.20
N THR A 22 -2.68 -7.52 -0.54
CA THR A 22 -3.51 -8.06 -1.63
C THR A 22 -4.86 -8.53 -1.10
N TRP A 23 -4.87 -9.36 -0.04
CA TRP A 23 -6.12 -9.85 0.55
C TRP A 23 -7.02 -8.70 1.04
N LEU A 24 -6.44 -7.68 1.69
CA LEU A 24 -7.17 -6.49 2.13
C LEU A 24 -7.74 -5.69 0.94
N THR A 25 -6.99 -5.60 -0.16
CA THR A 25 -7.46 -4.92 -1.37
C THR A 25 -8.69 -5.61 -1.93
N ASP A 26 -8.68 -6.95 -1.98
CA ASP A 26 -9.81 -7.76 -2.46
C ASP A 26 -11.00 -7.65 -1.50
N ALA A 27 -10.77 -7.81 -0.20
CA ALA A 27 -11.84 -7.71 0.81
C ALA A 27 -12.49 -6.33 0.87
N LEU A 28 -11.71 -5.26 0.69
CA LEU A 28 -12.23 -3.89 0.66
C LEU A 28 -13.08 -3.65 -0.59
N ARG A 29 -12.67 -4.18 -1.74
CA ARG A 29 -13.46 -4.12 -2.98
C ARG A 29 -14.85 -4.73 -2.77
N ASP A 30 -14.90 -5.97 -2.29
CA ASP A 30 -16.17 -6.67 -2.02
C ASP A 30 -17.06 -5.89 -1.05
N SER A 31 -16.47 -5.26 -0.02
CA SER A 31 -17.22 -4.45 0.95
C SER A 31 -17.80 -3.17 0.35
N ILE A 32 -17.07 -2.52 -0.56
CA ILE A 32 -17.50 -1.28 -1.21
C ILE A 32 -18.63 -1.60 -2.20
N ASP A 33 -18.50 -2.66 -2.98
CA ASP A 33 -19.54 -3.11 -3.91
C ASP A 33 -20.85 -3.43 -3.16
N ALA A 34 -20.77 -4.13 -2.03
CA ALA A 34 -21.93 -4.41 -1.16
C ALA A 34 -22.57 -3.11 -0.58
N SER A 35 -21.75 -2.12 -0.23
CA SER A 35 -22.23 -0.83 0.28
C SER A 35 -22.90 0.03 -0.80
N ALA A 36 -22.39 -0.02 -2.04
CA ALA A 36 -22.94 0.68 -3.18
C ALA A 36 -24.32 0.13 -3.58
N GLU A 37 -24.50 -1.20 -3.54
CA GLU A 37 -25.80 -1.85 -3.71
C GLU A 37 -26.81 -1.40 -2.65
N THR A 38 -26.41 -1.33 -1.37
CA THR A 38 -27.30 -0.96 -0.28
C THR A 38 -27.78 0.50 -0.37
N LEU A 39 -26.95 1.39 -0.95
CA LEU A 39 -27.24 2.82 -1.03
C LEU A 39 -27.93 3.25 -2.34
N SER A 40 -28.29 2.30 -3.23
CA SER A 40 -28.82 2.60 -4.58
C SER A 40 -27.97 3.62 -5.35
N LEU A 41 -26.67 3.69 -5.03
CA LEU A 41 -25.73 4.49 -5.81
C LEU A 41 -25.62 3.81 -7.18
N PRO A 42 -25.43 4.56 -8.28
CA PRO A 42 -25.18 3.92 -9.57
C PRO A 42 -24.07 2.89 -9.36
N GLN A 43 -24.33 1.61 -9.73
CA GLN A 43 -23.25 0.63 -9.87
C GLN A 43 -22.14 1.36 -10.62
N ALA A 44 -20.90 1.28 -10.14
CA ALA A 44 -19.74 1.89 -10.76
C ALA A 44 -19.49 1.23 -12.14
N GLY A 45 -20.41 1.44 -13.07
CA GLY A 45 -20.59 0.68 -14.29
C GLY A 45 -19.80 1.26 -15.46
N ASP A 46 -18.68 1.94 -15.19
CA ASP A 46 -17.73 2.29 -16.26
C ASP A 46 -16.39 2.87 -15.77
N ALA A 47 -16.29 3.25 -14.49
CA ALA A 47 -15.04 3.71 -13.91
C ALA A 47 -14.57 2.67 -12.88
N PRO A 48 -13.68 1.74 -13.27
CA PRO A 48 -13.06 0.86 -12.30
C PRO A 48 -12.41 1.71 -11.21
N LEU A 49 -12.92 1.63 -9.98
CA LEU A 49 -12.28 2.23 -8.81
C LEU A 49 -10.92 1.55 -8.64
N SER A 50 -9.91 2.10 -9.33
CA SER A 50 -8.51 1.81 -9.08
C SER A 50 -8.27 2.23 -7.66
N MET A 51 -8.20 1.27 -6.75
CA MET A 51 -7.86 1.54 -5.37
C MET A 51 -6.41 1.12 -5.16
N PRO A 52 -5.44 1.99 -5.51
CA PRO A 52 -4.07 1.78 -5.08
C PRO A 52 -4.06 1.76 -3.55
N PHE A 53 -3.58 0.68 -2.97
CA PHE A 53 -3.60 0.44 -1.53
C PHE A 53 -2.18 0.42 -0.98
N VAL A 54 -1.93 1.18 0.09
CA VAL A 54 -0.62 1.24 0.75
C VAL A 54 -0.76 0.71 2.16
N VAL A 55 0.05 -0.31 2.48
CA VAL A 55 0.13 -0.88 3.82
C VAL A 55 1.53 -0.62 4.36
N ALA A 56 1.60 -0.23 5.63
CA ALA A 56 2.86 -0.10 6.35
C ALA A 56 2.78 -0.88 7.66
N ALA A 57 3.80 -1.66 7.98
CA ALA A 57 3.93 -2.40 9.23
C ALA A 57 5.23 -2.02 9.95
N LEU A 58 5.14 -1.77 11.25
CA LEU A 58 6.29 -1.42 12.09
C LEU A 58 7.15 -2.66 12.37
N ASP A 59 8.43 -2.58 12.05
CA ASP A 59 9.48 -3.41 12.65
C ASP A 59 10.01 -2.70 13.90
N ALA A 60 9.57 -3.18 15.07
CA ALA A 60 9.96 -2.60 16.34
C ALA A 60 11.46 -2.78 16.64
N SER A 61 12.10 -3.82 16.09
CA SER A 61 13.51 -4.14 16.33
C SER A 61 14.45 -3.22 15.53
N ALA A 62 14.10 -2.95 14.27
CA ALA A 62 14.85 -2.06 13.39
C ALA A 62 14.43 -0.59 13.49
N HIS A 63 13.29 -0.32 14.16
CA HIS A 63 12.69 1.01 14.25
C HIS A 63 12.34 1.63 12.89
N THR A 64 11.96 0.77 11.95
CA THR A 64 11.56 1.09 10.58
C THR A 64 10.15 0.59 10.32
N TYR A 65 9.51 1.14 9.30
CA TYR A 65 8.29 0.61 8.73
C TYR A 65 8.61 -0.03 7.40
N LEU A 66 8.15 -1.26 7.23
CA LEU A 66 8.05 -1.86 5.92
C LEU A 66 6.78 -1.34 5.25
N VAL A 67 6.91 -0.72 4.08
CA VAL A 67 5.80 -0.14 3.31
C VAL A 67 5.65 -0.89 2.00
N VAL A 68 4.42 -1.30 1.69
CA VAL A 68 4.06 -2.03 0.47
C VAL A 68 2.94 -1.29 -0.26
N GLY A 69 3.13 -1.05 -1.55
CA GLY A 69 2.13 -0.47 -2.44
C GLY A 69 1.55 -1.51 -3.41
N VAL A 70 0.26 -1.80 -3.28
CA VAL A 70 -0.47 -2.73 -4.14
C VAL A 70 -1.38 -1.94 -5.08
N SER A 71 -1.20 -2.14 -6.38
CA SER A 71 -2.12 -1.57 -7.37
C SER A 71 -3.26 -2.57 -7.57
N GLY A 72 -4.46 -2.26 -7.10
CA GLY A 72 -5.63 -3.10 -7.33
C GLY A 72 -5.98 -3.13 -8.83
N ALA A 73 -5.78 -4.27 -9.49
CA ALA A 73 -6.43 -4.54 -10.77
C ALA A 73 -7.94 -4.63 -10.53
N THR A 74 -8.74 -4.10 -11.45
CA THR A 74 -10.20 -4.08 -11.27
C THR A 74 -10.89 -5.30 -11.83
N ASP A 75 -10.26 -5.98 -12.79
CA ASP A 75 -10.76 -7.19 -13.41
C ASP A 75 -9.65 -8.21 -13.65
N PHE A 76 -10.03 -9.48 -13.72
CA PHE A 76 -9.13 -10.56 -14.11
C PHE A 76 -8.63 -10.32 -15.54
N GLY A 77 -7.32 -10.08 -15.69
CA GLY A 77 -6.70 -9.74 -16.98
C GLY A 77 -6.42 -8.25 -17.18
N ASP A 78 -6.82 -7.37 -16.26
CA ASP A 78 -6.43 -5.96 -16.27
C ASP A 78 -4.96 -5.82 -15.84
N VAL A 79 -4.09 -5.45 -16.79
CA VAL A 79 -2.67 -5.22 -16.54
C VAL A 79 -2.42 -3.73 -16.41
N ARG A 80 -2.33 -3.24 -15.18
CA ARG A 80 -1.92 -1.85 -14.90
C ARG A 80 -0.45 -1.77 -14.54
N ARG A 81 0.19 -0.71 -15.00
CA ARG A 81 1.54 -0.37 -14.57
C ARG A 81 1.50 0.08 -13.11
N ASN A 82 2.15 -0.66 -12.24
CA ASN A 82 2.31 -0.24 -10.86
C ASN A 82 3.23 1.01 -10.80
N ARG A 83 2.68 2.15 -10.39
CA ARG A 83 3.43 3.42 -10.27
C ARG A 83 4.10 3.61 -8.91
N PHE A 84 3.88 2.70 -7.96
CA PHE A 84 4.40 2.85 -6.60
C PHE A 84 5.93 2.86 -6.55
N GLY A 85 6.62 2.15 -7.43
CA GLY A 85 8.09 2.19 -7.46
C GLY A 85 8.64 3.60 -7.67
N LEU A 86 8.16 4.30 -8.70
CA LEU A 86 8.57 5.69 -8.95
C LEU A 86 8.04 6.64 -7.86
N ALA A 87 6.79 6.45 -7.43
CA ALA A 87 6.18 7.30 -6.42
C ALA A 87 6.89 7.20 -5.05
N PHE A 88 7.33 6.01 -4.65
CA PHE A 88 8.10 5.79 -3.42
C PHE A 88 9.50 6.37 -3.54
N GLN A 89 10.15 6.27 -4.71
CA GLN A 89 11.44 6.91 -4.94
C GLN A 89 11.34 8.44 -4.84
N GLU A 90 10.32 9.04 -5.45
CA GLU A 90 10.08 10.48 -5.34
C GLU A 90 9.72 10.91 -3.90
N ALA A 91 8.87 10.16 -3.22
CA ALA A 91 8.48 10.43 -1.85
C ALA A 91 9.67 10.31 -0.88
N ALA A 92 10.55 9.34 -1.11
CA ALA A 92 11.80 9.17 -0.35
C ALA A 92 12.71 10.38 -0.52
N GLN A 93 12.91 10.83 -1.77
CA GLN A 93 13.75 12.00 -2.06
C GLN A 93 13.19 13.28 -1.42
N LYS A 94 11.86 13.47 -1.46
CA LYS A 94 11.19 14.65 -0.88
C LYS A 94 11.15 14.63 0.65
N SER A 95 11.00 13.46 1.26
CA SER A 95 10.89 13.31 2.72
C SER A 95 12.24 13.19 3.43
N GLY A 96 13.34 12.97 2.69
CA GLY A 96 14.65 12.65 3.25
C GLY A 96 14.70 11.27 3.93
N ALA A 97 13.67 10.44 3.75
CA ALA A 97 13.64 9.10 4.28
C ALA A 97 14.75 8.26 3.63
N ARG A 98 15.60 7.65 4.46
CA ARG A 98 16.52 6.62 3.99
C ARG A 98 15.69 5.42 3.58
N THR A 99 15.71 5.11 2.29
CA THR A 99 14.97 4.00 1.69
C THR A 99 15.95 2.98 1.16
N GLU A 100 15.74 1.73 1.52
CA GLU A 100 16.52 0.60 1.03
C GLU A 100 15.68 -0.18 0.02
N HIS A 101 16.11 -0.14 -1.23
CA HIS A 101 15.52 -0.92 -2.33
C HIS A 101 16.43 -2.11 -2.63
N ASP A 102 16.64 -2.99 -1.66
CA ASP A 102 17.44 -4.22 -1.82
C ASP A 102 16.62 -5.39 -2.42
N ARG A 103 15.39 -5.11 -2.86
CA ARG A 103 14.45 -6.12 -3.33
C ARG A 103 14.16 -5.93 -4.80
N PHE A 104 13.99 -7.05 -5.51
CA PHE A 104 13.57 -7.05 -6.92
C PHE A 104 12.21 -6.37 -7.15
N GLU A 105 11.39 -6.27 -6.09
CA GLU A 105 10.12 -5.55 -6.11
C GLU A 105 10.31 -4.09 -5.72
N THR A 106 10.11 -3.18 -6.67
CA THR A 106 10.16 -1.72 -6.44
C THR A 106 8.97 -1.19 -5.63
N THR A 107 7.99 -2.04 -5.36
CA THR A 107 6.73 -1.71 -4.67
C THR A 107 6.81 -1.90 -3.16
N VAL A 108 8.01 -2.19 -2.66
CA VAL A 108 8.31 -2.41 -1.26
C VAL A 108 9.46 -1.49 -0.85
N VAL A 109 9.28 -0.76 0.24
CA VAL A 109 10.30 0.18 0.73
C VAL A 109 10.33 0.19 2.25
N GLU A 110 11.53 0.35 2.81
CA GLU A 110 11.71 0.55 4.24
C GLU A 110 11.86 2.04 4.55
N VAL A 111 11.11 2.51 5.54
CA VAL A 111 11.07 3.93 5.94
C VAL A 111 11.31 4.02 7.43
N ALA A 112 12.27 4.83 7.87
CA ALA A 112 12.49 5.03 9.30
C ALA A 112 11.22 5.56 9.99
N ALA A 113 10.90 5.04 11.18
CA ALA A 113 9.72 5.41 11.95
C ALA A 113 9.45 6.92 12.08
N PRO A 114 10.43 7.79 12.39
CA PRO A 114 10.19 9.23 12.49
C PRO A 114 9.84 9.91 11.16
N HIS A 115 10.15 9.29 10.01
CA HIS A 115 9.94 9.87 8.69
C HIS A 115 8.68 9.34 7.98
N LEU A 116 7.95 8.39 8.57
CA LEU A 116 6.79 7.79 7.94
C LEU A 116 5.69 8.81 7.58
N SER A 117 5.38 9.76 8.47
CA SER A 117 4.33 10.76 8.20
C SER A 117 4.69 11.61 6.98
N ASN A 118 5.91 12.16 6.97
CA ASN A 118 6.41 12.98 5.87
C ASN A 118 6.47 12.19 4.55
N PHE A 119 6.83 10.90 4.62
CA PHE A 119 6.84 10.02 3.46
C PHE A 119 5.43 9.83 2.88
N ILE A 120 4.44 9.53 3.72
CA ILE A 120 3.05 9.37 3.30
C ILE A 120 2.49 10.69 2.75
N GLU A 121 2.79 11.82 3.36
CA GLU A 121 2.38 13.14 2.85
C GLU A 121 2.99 13.43 1.48
N ALA A 122 4.29 13.14 1.29
CA ALA A 122 4.97 13.30 0.01
C ALA A 122 4.43 12.37 -1.09
N LEU A 123 3.88 11.21 -0.70
CA LEU A 123 3.28 10.23 -1.60
C LEU A 123 1.92 10.69 -2.16
N HIS A 124 1.16 11.51 -1.44
CA HIS A 124 -0.16 12.01 -1.86
C HIS A 124 -0.09 12.98 -3.07
N VAL A 125 1.12 13.39 -3.49
CA VAL A 125 1.31 14.27 -4.64
C VAL A 125 1.38 13.42 -5.92
N ARG A 126 0.20 13.14 -6.50
CA ARG A 126 -0.06 12.43 -7.78
C ARG A 126 -0.23 10.90 -7.70
N ALA A 127 -1.26 10.45 -6.99
CA ALA A 127 -1.96 9.21 -7.37
C ALA A 127 -3.03 9.53 -8.42
#